data_AF-A0A914S8K8-F1
#
_entry.id   AF-A0A914S8K8-F1
#
_cell.length_a   1.000
_cell.length_b   1.000
_cell.length_c   1.000
_cell.angle_alpha   90.00
_cell.angle_beta   90.00
_cell.angle_gamma   90.00
#
_symmetry.space_group_name_H-M   'P 1'
#
loop_
_entity.id
_entity.type
_entity.pdbx_description
1 polymer ?
#
loop_
_entity_poly.entity_id
_entity_poly.type
_entity_poly.pdbx_seq_one_letter_code
_entity_poly.pdbx_strand_id
1 'polypeptide(L)' 'TAYGFLYNFNSDYIFYSVEKKEVTNNVTKVVEDGLFLHRRLSLPDAKTMEQFSGPLPYFGSASDHLPLYAEFYLN' A
#
# COMPACT_ATOMS: atom_id res chain seq x y z
N THR A 1 8.86 -11.75 25.92
CA THR A 1 9.36 -11.27 24.62
C THR A 1 8.24 -11.40 23.60
N ALA A 2 7.39 -10.38 23.48
CA ALA A 2 6.13 -10.44 22.70
C ALA A 2 6.00 -9.31 21.66
N TYR A 3 7.13 -8.74 21.22
CA TYR A 3 7.16 -7.62 20.26
C TYR A 3 7.59 -8.03 18.83
N GLY A 4 7.58 -9.33 18.52
CA GLY A 4 8.15 -9.85 17.25
C GLY A 4 7.19 -9.95 16.06
N PHE A 5 5.90 -9.61 16.19
CA PHE A 5 4.89 -9.98 15.19
C PHE A 5 3.99 -8.85 14.65
N LEU A 6 4.15 -7.59 15.08
CA LEU A 6 3.20 -6.52 14.72
C LEU A 6 3.49 -5.77 13.41
N TYR A 7 4.57 -6.07 12.68
CA TYR A 7 4.87 -5.43 11.39
C TYR A 7 4.32 -6.18 10.17
N ASN A 8 3.32 -7.05 10.35
CA ASN A 8 2.80 -7.85 9.25
C ASN A 8 1.44 -7.33 8.78
N PHE A 9 1.49 -6.76 7.57
CA PHE A 9 0.39 -6.33 6.70
C PHE A 9 -0.33 -5.05 7.13
N ASN A 10 -0.05 -3.96 6.42
CA ASN A 10 -1.02 -2.86 6.33
C ASN A 10 -2.30 -3.46 5.69
N SER A 11 -3.37 -3.54 6.47
CA SER A 11 -4.68 -4.08 6.03
C SER A 11 -5.51 -3.07 5.24
N ASP A 12 -4.96 -1.89 5.00
CA ASP A 12 -5.63 -0.84 4.25
C ASP A 12 -5.41 -1.05 2.75
N TYR A 13 -6.41 -0.69 1.94
CA TYR A 13 -6.35 -0.80 0.49
C TYR A 13 -7.05 0.38 -0.18
N ILE A 14 -6.50 0.82 -1.33
CA ILE A 14 -7.21 1.67 -2.29
C ILE A 14 -7.65 0.76 -3.45
N PHE A 15 -8.95 0.60 -3.62
CA PHE A 15 -9.53 -0.04 -4.79
C PHE A 15 -9.92 1.01 -5.83
N TYR A 16 -9.76 0.68 -7.11
CA TYR A 16 -10.10 1.56 -8.22
C TYR A 16 -10.68 0.77 -9.39
N SER A 17 -11.44 1.45 -10.23
CA SER A 17 -12.08 0.85 -11.42
C SER A 17 -11.04 0.51 -12.48
N VAL A 18 -11.18 -0.67 -13.08
CA VAL A 18 -10.38 -1.15 -14.21
C VAL A 18 -11.32 -1.80 -15.22
N GLU A 19 -10.97 -1.78 -16.51
CA GLU A 19 -11.77 -2.43 -17.56
C GLU A 19 -11.81 -3.94 -17.36
N LYS A 20 -10.62 -4.53 -17.13
CA LYS A 20 -10.46 -5.97 -17.05
C LYS A 20 -9.30 -6.36 -16.14
N LYS A 21 -9.48 -7.44 -15.40
CA LYS A 21 -8.42 -8.13 -14.67
C LYS A 21 -8.38 -9.58 -15.10
N GLU A 22 -7.24 -10.04 -15.61
CA GLU A 22 -6.99 -11.44 -15.97
C GLU A 22 -5.93 -12.02 -15.04
N VAL A 23 -6.14 -13.25 -14.57
CA VAL A 23 -5.18 -13.97 -13.73
C VAL A 23 -4.87 -15.30 -14.39
N THR A 24 -3.63 -15.49 -14.82
CA THR A 24 -3.16 -16.72 -15.49
C THR A 24 -1.84 -17.14 -14.88
N ASN A 25 -1.73 -18.36 -14.35
CA ASN A 25 -0.49 -18.92 -13.77
C ASN A 25 0.22 -17.95 -12.81
N ASN A 26 -0.51 -17.38 -11.85
CA ASN A 26 -0.03 -16.37 -10.88
C ASN A 26 0.40 -15.01 -11.47
N VAL A 27 0.24 -14.79 -12.78
CA VAL A 27 0.43 -13.48 -13.40
C VAL A 27 -0.92 -12.77 -13.42
N THR A 28 -0.99 -11.59 -12.82
CA THR A 28 -2.14 -10.71 -12.90
C THR A 28 -1.89 -9.66 -13.98
N LYS A 29 -2.76 -9.61 -14.98
CA LYS A 29 -2.80 -8.55 -16.00
C LYS A 29 -4.00 -7.66 -15.73
N VAL A 30 -3.79 -6.35 -15.71
CA VAL A 30 -4.83 -5.34 -15.54
C VAL A 30 -4.90 -4.53 -16.84
N VAL A 31 -6.11 -4.33 -17.33
CA VAL A 31 -6.43 -3.40 -18.43
C VAL A 31 -7.26 -2.29 -17.81
N GLU A 32 -6.76 -1.07 -17.92
CA GLU A 32 -7.39 0.14 -17.39
C GLU A 32 -8.16 0.85 -18.51
N ASP A 33 -9.32 1.40 -18.18
CA ASP A 33 -10.13 2.24 -19.07
C ASP A 33 -10.86 3.32 -18.26
N GLY A 34 -10.86 4.56 -18.76
CA GLY A 34 -11.38 5.75 -18.07
C GLY A 34 -10.60 6.22 -16.84
N LEU A 35 -10.05 5.33 -16.02
CA LEU A 35 -9.25 5.63 -14.82
C LEU A 35 -7.94 4.84 -14.84
N PHE A 36 -6.81 5.56 -14.82
CA PHE A 36 -5.47 4.97 -14.93
C PHE A 36 -4.65 5.27 -13.68
N LEU A 37 -4.04 4.25 -13.07
CA LEU A 37 -3.11 4.43 -11.97
C LEU A 37 -1.79 5.02 -12.48
N HIS A 38 -1.53 6.29 -12.19
CA HIS A 38 -0.28 6.93 -12.58
C HIS A 38 0.90 6.46 -11.73
N ARG A 39 0.76 6.65 -10.43
CA ARG A 39 1.80 6.39 -9.44
C ARG A 39 1.18 6.23 -8.07
N ARG A 40 1.92 5.58 -7.18
CA ARG A 40 1.57 5.41 -5.78
C ARG A 40 2.80 5.59 -4.91
N LEU A 41 2.59 6.00 -3.68
CA LEU A 41 3.66 5.95 -2.69
C LEU A 41 3.76 4.53 -2.15
N SER A 42 4.91 3.89 -2.32
CA SER A 42 5.16 2.57 -1.75
C SER A 42 5.21 2.66 -0.23
N LEU A 43 4.61 1.68 0.44
CA LEU A 43 4.77 1.54 1.88
C LEU A 43 6.20 1.07 2.21
N PRO A 44 6.81 1.60 3.29
CA PRO A 44 8.08 1.10 3.79
C PRO A 44 7.93 -0.36 4.25
N ASP A 45 9.00 -1.14 4.09
CA ASP A 45 9.07 -2.47 4.68
C ASP A 45 9.29 -2.40 6.19
N ALA A 46 9.13 -3.54 6.88
CA ALA A 46 9.28 -3.63 8.33
C ALA A 46 10.66 -3.14 8.82
N LYS A 47 11.73 -3.44 8.06
CA LYS A 47 13.09 -3.04 8.41
C LYS A 47 13.27 -1.52 8.33
N THR A 48 12.71 -0.90 7.29
CA THR A 48 12.73 0.55 7.08
C THR A 48 11.93 1.26 8.18
N MET A 49 10.77 0.71 8.55
CA MET A 49 9.96 1.24 9.65
C MET A 49 10.72 1.21 10.97
N GLU A 50 11.34 0.07 11.30
CA GLU A 50 12.11 -0.07 12.54
C GLU A 50 13.33 0.88 12.59
N GLN A 51 14.03 1.07 11.46
CA GLN A 51 15.24 1.89 11.41
C GLN A 51 14.98 3.40 11.54
N PHE A 52 13.89 3.92 10.96
CA PHE A 52 13.68 5.36 10.83
C PHE A 52 12.57 5.93 11.71
N SER A 53 11.54 5.13 12.01
CA SER A 53 10.31 5.62 12.63
C SER A 53 9.99 4.91 13.95
N GLY A 54 10.49 3.68 14.14
CA GLY A 54 10.04 2.82 15.22
C GLY A 54 8.59 2.34 15.02
N PRO A 55 7.98 1.72 16.04
CA PRO A 55 6.58 1.29 15.97
C PRO A 55 5.64 2.49 15.87
N LEU A 56 4.56 2.34 15.10
CA LEU A 56 3.46 3.32 15.11
C LEU A 56 2.61 3.16 16.39
N PRO A 57 2.01 4.25 16.89
CA PRO A 57 2.29 5.64 16.53
C PRO A 57 3.64 6.12 17.09
N TYR A 58 4.24 7.14 16.46
CA TYR A 58 5.50 7.78 16.91
C TYR A 58 5.41 9.30 16.78
N PHE A 59 6.43 10.04 17.21
CA PHE A 59 6.39 11.52 17.21
C PHE A 59 6.02 12.16 15.86
N GLY A 60 6.37 11.52 14.73
CA GLY A 60 6.04 11.98 13.38
C GLY A 60 4.72 11.43 12.80
N SER A 61 4.03 10.54 13.49
CA SER A 61 2.72 10.00 13.08
C SER A 61 1.82 9.79 14.29
N ALA A 62 0.70 10.52 14.32
CA ALA A 62 -0.32 10.36 15.35
C ALA A 62 -1.27 9.16 15.13
N SER A 63 -1.11 8.44 14.01
CA SER A 63 -1.89 7.23 13.69
C SER A 63 -1.04 5.98 13.86
N ASP A 64 -1.70 4.89 14.23
CA ASP A 64 -1.22 3.52 14.22
C ASP A 64 -1.19 2.87 12.82
N HIS A 65 -1.70 3.57 11.80
CA HIS A 65 -1.68 3.16 10.38
C HIS A 65 -0.83 4.11 9.52
N LEU A 66 -0.35 3.60 8.38
CA LEU A 66 0.30 4.42 7.35
C LEU A 66 -0.71 4.82 6.27
N PRO A 67 -0.73 6.10 5.84
CA PRO A 67 -1.62 6.53 4.78
C PRO A 67 -1.27 5.87 3.45
N LEU A 68 -2.30 5.45 2.72
CA LEU A 68 -2.17 5.06 1.32
C LEU A 68 -2.33 6.28 0.44
N TYR A 69 -1.46 6.40 -0.56
CA TYR A 69 -1.50 7.49 -1.52
C TYR A 69 -1.32 6.96 -2.94
N ALA A 70 -2.26 7.32 -3.82
CA ALA A 70 -2.24 6.98 -5.23
C ALA A 70 -2.73 8.19 -6.04
N GLU A 71 -2.12 8.40 -7.19
CA GLU A 71 -2.54 9.39 -8.17
C GLU A 71 -3.11 8.68 -9.39
N PHE A 72 -4.25 9.18 -9.86
CA PHE A 72 -4.95 8.66 -11.01
C PHE A 72 -5.14 9.74 -12.07
N TYR A 73 -5.26 9.30 -13.32
CA TYR A 73 -5.69 10.14 -14.42
C TYR A 73 -7.03 9.69 -14.94
N LEU A 74 -7.87 10.65 -15.30
CA LEU A 74 -9.14 10.43 -15.98
C LEU A 74 -8.97 10.78 -17.46
N ASN A 75 -9.49 9.92 -18.34
CA ASN A 75 -9.52 10.16 -19.78
C ASN A 75 -10.96 10.21 -20.30
#